data_AF-A0A2H6LMS1-F1
#
_entry.id   AF-A0A2H6LMS1-F1
#
_cell.length_a   1.000
_cell.length_b   1.000
_cell.length_c   1.000
_cell.angle_alpha   90.00
_cell.angle_beta   90.00
_cell.angle_gamma   90.00
#
_symmetry.space_group_name_H-M   'P 1'
#
loop_
_entity.id
_entity.type
_entity.pdbx_description
1 polymer ?
#
loop_
_entity_poly.entity_id
_entity_poly.type
_entity_poly.pdbx_seq_one_letter_code
_entity_poly.pdbx_strand_id
1 'polypeptide(L)'
;MNINIDIPDEMRVYVEAQVMAGAYSSIGEYFLNLLKQDQKKKAQANLEALLKEGIDSPGQEVTPEYWQNLRSTVLGQNSIGNSSNT
;
A
#
# COMPACT_ATOMS: atom_id res chain seq x y z
N MET A 1 -17.36 -8.83 -16.44
CA MET A 1 -17.52 -9.79 -15.33
C MET A 1 -18.75 -9.36 -14.54
N ASN A 2 -19.63 -10.29 -14.16
CA ASN A 2 -20.82 -10.00 -13.35
C ASN A 2 -20.66 -10.69 -11.98
N ILE A 3 -20.99 -10.00 -10.90
CA ILE A 3 -20.97 -10.55 -9.53
C ILE A 3 -22.39 -10.44 -8.99
N ASN A 4 -22.99 -11.57 -8.62
CA ASN A 4 -24.30 -11.60 -7.95
C ASN A 4 -24.08 -11.68 -6.44
N ILE A 5 -24.73 -10.80 -5.69
CA ILE A 5 -24.59 -10.72 -4.24
C ILE A 5 -25.99 -10.62 -3.65
N ASP A 6 -26.32 -11.52 -2.74
CA ASP A 6 -27.54 -11.43 -1.96
C ASP A 6 -27.31 -10.51 -0.77
N ILE A 7 -28.14 -9.47 -0.66
CA ILE A 7 -28.06 -8.49 0.43
C ILE A 7 -29.41 -8.41 1.18
N PRO A 8 -29.40 -8.21 2.51
CA PRO A 8 -30.61 -7.96 3.29
C PRO A 8 -31.36 -6.72 2.80
N ASP A 9 -32.68 -6.70 2.99
CA ASP A 9 -33.54 -5.59 2.55
C ASP A 9 -33.13 -4.25 3.16
N GLU A 10 -32.74 -4.23 4.44
CA GLU A 10 -32.25 -3.02 5.11
C GLU A 10 -31.02 -2.42 4.41
N MET A 11 -30.09 -3.28 3.96
CA MET A 11 -28.92 -2.83 3.21
C MET A 11 -29.30 -2.33 1.83
N ARG A 12 -30.29 -2.95 1.17
CA ARG A 12 -30.79 -2.47 -0.12
C ARG A 12 -31.34 -1.06 0.00
N VAL A 13 -32.22 -0.80 0.97
CA VAL A 13 -32.80 0.54 1.20
C VAL A 13 -31.70 1.57 1.43
N TYR A 14 -30.69 1.24 2.24
CA TYR A 14 -29.57 2.14 2.47
C TYR A 14 -28.81 2.48 1.19
N VAL A 15 -28.48 1.47 0.35
CA VAL A 15 -27.73 1.70 -0.88
C VAL A 15 -28.55 2.45 -1.92
N GLU A 16 -29.86 2.18 -2.02
CA GLU A 16 -30.77 2.94 -2.87
C GLU A 16 -30.81 4.42 -2.48
N ALA A 17 -30.84 4.73 -1.18
CA ALA A 17 -30.77 6.11 -0.70
C ALA A 17 -29.47 6.82 -1.11
N GLN A 18 -28.32 6.13 -1.11
CA GLN A 18 -27.04 6.69 -1.57
C GLN A 18 -27.06 7.02 -3.07
N VAL A 19 -27.72 6.20 -3.88
CA VAL A 19 -27.90 6.46 -5.33
C VAL A 19 -28.87 7.63 -5.53
N MET A 20 -29.99 7.67 -4.79
CA MET A 20 -30.97 8.76 -4.88
C MET A 20 -30.41 10.12 -4.43
N ALA A 21 -29.43 10.13 -3.52
CA ALA A 21 -28.72 11.35 -3.13
C ALA A 21 -27.86 11.96 -4.26
N GLY A 22 -27.75 11.28 -5.42
CA GLY A 22 -27.07 11.77 -6.61
C GLY A 22 -25.55 11.60 -6.60
N ALA A 23 -24.99 10.98 -5.55
CA ALA A 23 -23.56 10.71 -5.45
C ALA A 23 -23.11 9.53 -6.34
N TYR A 24 -24.03 8.67 -6.75
CA TYR A 24 -23.76 7.46 -7.54
C TYR A 24 -24.86 7.23 -8.57
N SER A 25 -24.50 6.75 -9.76
CA SER A 25 -25.41 6.43 -10.87
C SER A 25 -26.05 5.05 -10.77
N SER A 26 -25.49 4.15 -9.94
CA SER A 26 -26.02 2.81 -9.72
C SER A 26 -25.52 2.19 -8.40
N ILE A 27 -26.22 1.15 -7.95
CA ILE A 27 -25.81 0.30 -6.83
C ILE A 27 -24.42 -0.30 -7.08
N GLY A 28 -24.15 -0.75 -8.31
CA GLY A 28 -22.85 -1.31 -8.68
C GLY A 28 -21.72 -0.29 -8.56
N GLU A 29 -21.96 0.96 -8.98
CA GLU A 29 -20.98 2.05 -8.81
C GLU A 29 -20.69 2.33 -7.33
N TYR A 30 -21.72 2.35 -6.48
CA TYR A 30 -21.56 2.50 -5.04
C TYR A 30 -20.64 1.41 -4.46
N PHE A 31 -20.89 0.14 -4.77
CA PHE A 31 -20.04 -0.97 -4.30
C PHE A 31 -18.61 -0.90 -4.84
N LEU A 32 -18.42 -0.55 -6.11
CA LEU A 32 -17.08 -0.35 -6.67
C LEU A 32 -16.34 0.78 -5.98
N ASN A 33 -17.04 1.86 -5.63
CA ASN A 33 -16.46 2.96 -4.88
C ASN A 33 -16.05 2.51 -3.47
N LEU A 34 -16.90 1.76 -2.76
CA LEU A 34 -16.55 1.17 -1.46
C LEU A 34 -15.31 0.27 -1.54
N LEU A 35 -15.20 -0.55 -2.59
CA LEU A 35 -14.02 -1.40 -2.80
C LEU A 35 -12.74 -0.58 -2.98
N LYS A 36 -12.80 0.50 -3.77
CA LYS A 36 -11.66 1.43 -3.93
C LYS A 36 -11.29 2.10 -2.60
N GLN A 37 -12.27 2.48 -1.80
CA GLN A 37 -12.04 3.05 -0.48
C GLN A 37 -11.38 2.02 0.47
N ASP A 38 -11.84 0.77 0.48
CA ASP A 38 -11.22 -0.31 1.25
C ASP A 38 -9.76 -0.54 0.84
N GLN A 39 -9.48 -0.61 -0.47
CA GLN A 39 -8.12 -0.72 -0.98
C GLN A 39 -7.23 0.44 -0.51
N LYS A 40 -7.75 1.68 -0.59
CA LYS A 40 -7.01 2.86 -0.12
C LYS A 40 -6.73 2.80 1.37
N LYS A 41 -7.72 2.41 2.19
CA LYS A 41 -7.55 2.27 3.65
C LYS A 41 -6.49 1.23 3.99
N LYS A 42 -6.50 0.08 3.32
CA LYS A 42 -5.50 -0.98 3.51
C LYS A 42 -4.10 -0.53 3.08
N ALA A 43 -3.98 0.16 1.95
CA ALA A 43 -2.70 0.70 1.49
C ALA A 43 -2.15 1.75 2.47
N GLN A 44 -3.02 2.61 3.00
CA GLN A 44 -2.65 3.59 4.03
C GLN A 44 -2.18 2.91 5.33
N ALA A 45 -2.93 1.93 5.84
CA ALA A 45 -2.55 1.20 7.04
C ALA A 45 -1.19 0.49 6.89
N ASN A 46 -0.92 -0.08 5.71
CA ASN A 46 0.38 -0.68 5.40
C ASN A 46 1.51 0.37 5.37
N LEU A 47 1.27 1.54 4.78
CA LEU A 47 2.25 2.63 4.78
C LEU A 47 2.54 3.12 6.21
N GLU A 48 1.51 3.30 7.03
CA GLU A 48 1.65 3.70 8.44
C GLU A 48 2.47 2.67 9.24
N ALA A 49 2.25 1.38 8.99
CA ALA A 49 3.03 0.31 9.62
C ALA A 49 4.52 0.38 9.23
N LEU A 50 4.83 0.56 7.94
CA LEU A 50 6.22 0.68 7.45
C LEU A 50 6.91 1.96 7.96
N LEU A 51 6.19 3.07 8.03
CA LEU A 51 6.71 4.31 8.60
C LEU A 51 7.02 4.14 10.09
N LYS A 52 6.12 3.48 10.83
CA LYS A 52 6.36 3.17 12.25
C LYS A 52 7.58 2.27 12.42
N GLU A 53 7.72 1.22 11.61
CA GLU A 53 8.90 0.36 11.60
C GLU A 53 10.19 1.18 11.36
N GLY A 54 10.18 2.09 10.38
CA GLY A 54 11.31 2.97 10.11
C GLY A 54 11.64 3.93 11.26
N ILE A 55 10.63 4.51 11.92
CA ILE A 55 10.80 5.40 13.08
C ILE A 55 11.35 4.65 14.29
N ASP A 56 10.87 3.44 14.54
CA ASP A 56 11.32 2.60 15.65
C ASP A 56 12.68 1.96 15.38
N SER A 57 13.14 1.96 14.12
CA SER A 57 14.45 1.44 13.74
C SER A 57 15.58 2.39 14.16
N PRO A 58 16.79 1.87 14.43
CA PRO A 58 17.96 2.71 14.65
C PRO A 58 18.25 3.61 13.44
N GLY A 59 18.37 4.91 13.68
CA GLY A 59 18.83 5.85 12.67
C GLY A 59 20.33 5.70 12.39
N GLN A 60 20.76 6.03 11.18
CA GLN A 60 22.16 6.14 10.80
C GLN A 60 22.41 7.49 10.12
N GLU A 61 23.51 8.15 10.47
CA GLU A 61 23.91 9.38 9.80
C GLU A 61 24.24 9.12 8.33
N VAL A 62 23.64 9.93 7.46
CA VAL A 62 23.79 9.80 6.02
C VAL A 62 24.98 10.66 5.56
N THR A 63 26.17 10.08 5.56
CA THR A 63 27.41 10.73 5.08
C THR A 63 27.68 10.46 3.59
N PRO A 64 28.57 11.22 2.94
CA PRO A 64 29.01 10.92 1.56
C PRO A 64 29.59 9.51 1.40
N GLU A 65 30.38 9.03 2.36
CA GLU A 65 30.98 7.70 2.37
C GLU A 65 29.92 6.62 2.52
N TYR A 66 28.92 6.84 3.38
CA TYR A 66 27.77 5.94 3.51
C TYR A 66 27.06 5.75 2.16
N TRP A 67 26.79 6.84 1.44
CA TRP A 67 26.18 6.78 0.12
C TRP A 67 27.04 6.06 -0.92
N GLN A 68 28.36 6.27 -0.88
CA GLN A 68 29.28 5.60 -1.80
C GLN A 68 29.28 4.08 -1.56
N ASN A 69 29.39 3.66 -0.30
CA ASN A 69 29.34 2.24 0.10
C ASN A 69 28.00 1.58 -0.25
N LEU A 70 26.88 2.28 -0.01
CA LEU A 70 25.55 1.78 -0.36
C LEU A 70 25.42 1.54 -1.87
N ARG A 71 25.85 2.50 -2.70
CA ARG A 71 25.84 2.35 -4.17
C ARG A 71 26.73 1.20 -4.64
N SER A 72 27.95 1.08 -4.10
CA SER A 72 28.85 -0.02 -4.45
C SER A 72 28.25 -1.39 -4.08
N THR A 73 27.50 -1.45 -2.97
CA THR A 73 26.81 -2.68 -2.53
C THR A 73 25.65 -3.05 -3.45
N VAL A 74 24.78 -2.09 -3.79
CA VAL A 74 23.63 -2.33 -4.69
C VAL A 74 24.07 -2.67 -6.11
N LEU A 75 25.15 -2.06 -6.60
CA LEU A 75 25.72 -2.34 -7.92
C LEU A 75 26.61 -3.58 -7.96
N GLY A 76 26.76 -4.31 -6.84
CA GLY A 76 27.53 -5.56 -6.77
C GLY A 76 29.05 -5.38 -6.91
N GLN A 77 29.57 -4.16 -6.83
CA GLN A 77 31.00 -3.86 -7.04
C GLN A 77 31.88 -4.31 -5.87
N ASN A 78 31.30 -4.64 -4.72
CA ASN A 78 31.99 -5.22 -3.56
C ASN A 78 32.17 -6.76 -3.64
N SER A 79 31.86 -7.41 -4.76
CA SER A 79 31.97 -8.88 -4.90
C SER A 79 33.33 -9.40 -5.40
N ILE A 80 34.34 -8.55 -5.60
CA ILE A 80 35.67 -8.97 -6.08
C ILE A 80 36.75 -8.36 -5.20
N GLY A 81 37.14 -9.05 -4.12
CA GLY A 81 38.21 -8.56 -3.25
C GLY A 81 38.51 -9.36 -1.99
N ASN A 82 38.28 -10.67 -1.93
CA ASN A 82 38.96 -11.52 -0.95
C ASN A 82 39.01 -12.99 -1.42
N SER A 83 39.92 -13.29 -2.34
CA SER A 83 40.34 -14.67 -2.61
C SER A 83 41.84 -14.69 -2.90
N SER A 84 42.61 -14.30 -1.89
CA SER A 84 44.03 -14.64 -1.81
C SER A 84 44.55 -14.38 -0.40
N ASN A 85 44.32 -15.36 0.49
CA ASN A 85 45.40 -15.73 1.41
C ASN A 85 45.30 -17.21 1.79
N THR A 86 46.47 -17.87 1.66
CA THR A 86 46.86 -19.27 1.90
C THR A 86 46.27 -20.36 1.01
#